data_AF-A0A267MMA6-F1
#
_entry.id   AF-A0A267MMA6-F1
#
_cell.length_a   1.000
_cell.length_b   1.000
_cell.length_c   1.000
_cell.angle_alpha   90.00
_cell.angle_beta   90.00
_cell.angle_gamma   90.00
#
_symmetry.space_group_name_H-M   'P 1'
#
loop_
_entity.id
_entity.type
_entity.pdbx_description
1 polymer ?
#
loop_
_entity_poly.entity_id
_entity_poly.type
_entity_poly.pdbx_seq_one_letter_code
_entity_poly.pdbx_strand_id
1 'polypeptide(L)' 'MSVKKDKIRIAVTIPREINEQLKIKAEQEQRSVSNYVYNLIVKDLKQD' A
#
# COMPACT_ATOMS: atom_id res chain seq x y z
N MET A 1 -4.43 19.68 -1.42
CA MET A 1 -3.76 19.01 -0.28
C MET A 1 -2.27 19.20 -0.42
N SER A 2 -1.63 19.93 0.50
CA SER A 2 -0.17 20.07 0.51
C SER A 2 0.46 18.69 0.61
N VAL A 3 1.12 18.26 -0.47
CA VAL A 3 2.01 17.12 -0.45
C VAL A 3 3.14 17.52 0.50
N LYS A 4 3.16 16.96 1.72
CA LYS A 4 4.25 17.19 2.69
C LYS A 4 5.57 16.99 1.95
N LYS A 5 6.50 17.95 2.07
CA LYS A 5 7.72 18.09 1.25
C LYS A 5 8.62 16.84 1.17
N ASP A 6 8.48 15.89 2.10
CA ASP A 6 9.28 14.66 2.18
C ASP A 6 8.53 13.36 1.84
N LYS A 7 7.54 13.40 0.94
CA LYS A 7 6.84 12.18 0.50
C LYS A 7 7.18 11.84 -0.95
N ILE A 8 7.68 10.62 -1.16
CA ILE A 8 7.92 10.06 -2.49
C ILE A 8 6.73 9.20 -2.89
N ARG A 9 6.25 9.36 -4.13
CA ARG A 9 5.20 8.51 -4.71
C ARG A 9 5.85 7.44 -5.57
N ILE A 10 5.58 6.18 -5.25
CA ILE A 10 5.98 5.03 -6.06
C ILE A 10 4.80 4.62 -6.92
N ALA A 11 4.96 4.67 -8.24
CA ALA A 11 4.00 4.11 -9.18
C ALA A 11 4.43 2.69 -9.53
N VAL A 12 3.53 1.72 -9.37
CA VAL A 12 3.78 0.30 -9.65
C VAL A 12 2.70 -0.23 -10.56
N THR A 13 3.12 -0.95 -11.60
CA THR A 13 2.23 -1.67 -12.51
C THR A 13 2.13 -3.10 -12.05
N ILE A 14 0.92 -3.55 -11.75
CA ILE A 14 0.63 -4.91 -11.32
C ILE A 14 -0.51 -5.49 -12.16
N PRO A 15 -0.60 -6.82 -12.30
CA PRO A 15 -1.75 -7.46 -12.92
C PRO A 15 -3.05 -7.04 -12.24
N ARG A 16 -4.14 -6.95 -13.02
CA ARG A 16 -5.46 -6.55 -12.52
C ARG A 16 -5.92 -7.44 -11.36
N GLU A 17 -5.69 -8.74 -11.47
CA GLU A 17 -6.07 -9.73 -10.46
C GLU A 17 -5.41 -9.45 -9.10
N ILE A 18 -4.12 -9.10 -9.10
CA ILE A 18 -3.39 -8.75 -7.88
C ILE A 18 -3.97 -7.49 -7.25
N ASN A 19 -4.31 -6.49 -8.05
CA ASN A 19 -4.94 -5.27 -7.54
C ASN A 19 -6.30 -5.55 -6.89
N GLU A 20 -7.11 -6.44 -7.46
CA GLU A 20 -8.39 -6.84 -6.85
C GLU A 20 -8.18 -7.59 -5.52
N GLN A 21 -7.21 -8.51 -5.46
CA GLN A 21 -6.86 -9.18 -4.20
C GLN A 21 -6.38 -8.19 -3.12
N LEU A 22 -5.59 -7.19 -3.50
CA LEU A 22 -5.14 -6.14 -2.58
C LEU A 22 -6.30 -5.29 -2.05
N LYS A 23 -7.30 -4.98 -2.89
CA LYS A 23 -8.52 -4.28 -2.44
C LYS A 23 -9.28 -5.08 -1.40
N ILE A 24 -9.51 -6.37 -1.66
CA ILE A 24 -10.24 -7.25 -0.73
C ILE A 24 -9.53 -7.31 0.63
N LYS A 25 -8.22 -7.52 0.63
CA LYS A 25 -7.43 -7.57 1.87
C LYS A 25 -7.40 -6.22 2.60
N ALA A 26 -7.30 -5.13 1.86
CA ALA A 26 -7.34 -3.79 2.45
C ALA A 26 -8.72 -3.48 3.08
N GLU A 27 -9.81 -3.90 2.44
CA GLU A 27 -11.18 -3.75 2.93
C GLU A 27 -11.43 -4.57 4.20
N GLN A 28 -10.93 -5.81 4.24
CA GLN A 28 -10.98 -6.66 5.45
C GLN A 28 -10.29 -6.00 6.65
N GLU A 29 -9.24 -5.21 6.42
CA GLU A 29 -8.56 -4.43 7.45
C GLU A 29 -9.11 -3.00 7.65
N GLN A 30 -10.23 -2.64 7.00
CA GLN A 30 -10.83 -1.31 7.00
C GLN A 30 -9.84 -0.18 6.61
N ARG A 31 -9.01 -0.43 5.60
CA ARG A 31 -7.93 0.46 5.14
C ARG A 31 -7.97 0.67 3.62
N SER A 32 -7.33 1.75 3.16
CA SER A 32 -7.07 1.92 1.73
C SER A 32 -5.95 1.00 1.27
N VAL A 33 -5.96 0.63 -0.02
CA VAL A 33 -4.92 -0.19 -0.65
C VAL A 33 -3.52 0.40 -0.42
N SER A 34 -3.36 1.72 -0.58
CA SER A 34 -2.07 2.38 -0.37
C SER A 34 -1.57 2.23 1.07
N ASN A 35 -2.46 2.32 2.06
CA ASN A 35 -2.07 2.20 3.47
C ASN A 35 -1.81 0.74 3.86
N TYR A 36 -2.58 -0.19 3.28
CA TYR A 36 -2.35 -1.63 3.42
C TYR A 36 -0.96 -2.02 2.90
N VAL A 37 -0.63 -1.62 1.67
CA VAL A 37 0.68 -1.89 1.06
C VAL A 37 1.82 -1.22 1.85
N TYR A 38 1.64 0.02 2.30
CA TYR A 38 2.61 0.69 3.16
C TYR A 38 2.90 -0.13 4.44
N ASN A 39 1.86 -0.63 5.11
CA ASN A 39 2.04 -1.42 6.33
C ASN A 39 2.73 -2.76 6.06
N LEU A 40 2.46 -3.40 4.92
CA LEU A 40 3.18 -4.61 4.51
C LEU A 40 4.67 -4.33 4.34
N ILE A 41 5.02 -3.26 3.61
CA ILE A 41 6.41 -2.85 3.38
C ILE A 41 7.09 -2.51 4.72
N VAL A 42 6.42 -1.76 5.59
CA VAL A 42 6.99 -1.42 6.91
C VAL A 42 7.19 -2.65 7.79
N LYS A 43 6.30 -3.64 7.73
CA LYS A 43 6.46 -4.90 8.45
C LYS A 43 7.67 -5.66 7.92
N ASP A 44 7.77 -5.80 6.60
CA ASP A 44 8.89 -6.47 5.91
C ASP A 44 10.24 -5.81 6.26
N LEU A 45 10.32 -4.48 6.16
CA LEU A 45 11.51 -3.69 6.52
C LEU A 45 11.85 -3.65 8.01
N LYS A 46 10.94 -4.11 8.89
CA LYS A 46 11.16 -4.18 10.34
C LYS A 46 11.54 -5.59 10.81
N GLN A 47 11.57 -6.58 9.92
CA GLN A 47 11.94 -7.95 10.26
C GLN A 47 13.47 -8.20 10.28
N ASP A 48 14.26 -7.14 10.51
CA ASP A 48 15.68 -7.24 10.91
C ASP A 48 15.82 -7.46 12.43
#